data_AF-A0A8I1U3E6-F1
#
_entry.id   AF-A0A8I1U3E6-F1
#
_cell.length_a   1.000
_cell.length_b   1.000
_cell.length_c   1.000
_cell.angle_alpha   90.00
_cell.angle_beta   90.00
_cell.angle_gamma   90.00
#
_symmetry.space_group_name_H-M   'P 1'
#
loop_
_entity.id
_entity.type
_entity.pdbx_description
1 polymer ?
#
loop_
_entity_poly.entity_id
_entity_poly.type
_entity_poly.pdbx_seq_one_letter_code
_entity_poly.pdbx_strand_id
1 'polypeptide(L)'
;MEYTTYKFSVPLEGFMITVPLLISYLYWSQKRDIKQLLKANNWSRVNAFLVDLLLISSAFFIAGSLSLITELNNGDARAFWPFQMYFMAFYGIIFSWGYSLLGLMIKKNHIKYSLLISSTIILSFIALNYLPRRINLIHELKIEPFYFIFSIILLLHIGVCIAYFMKEKYSKISND
;
A
#
# COMPACT_ATOMS: atom_id res chain seq x y z
N MET A 1 28.16 -3.36 -33.78
CA MET A 1 27.65 -2.14 -33.13
C MET A 1 27.96 -2.26 -31.66
N GLU A 2 28.94 -1.51 -31.17
CA GLU A 2 29.08 -1.29 -29.74
C GLU A 2 27.85 -0.50 -29.31
N TYR A 3 26.99 -1.11 -28.50
CA TYR A 3 26.00 -0.34 -27.77
C TYR A 3 26.77 0.56 -26.83
N THR A 4 26.89 1.84 -27.18
CA THR A 4 27.31 2.87 -26.25
C THR A 4 26.32 2.86 -25.10
N THR A 5 26.62 2.10 -24.06
CA THR A 5 25.93 2.17 -22.78
C THR A 5 26.15 3.59 -22.27
N TYR A 6 25.15 4.45 -22.42
CA TYR A 6 25.16 5.76 -21.76
C TYR A 6 25.34 5.51 -20.27
N LYS A 7 26.56 5.75 -19.77
CA LYS A 7 26.83 5.78 -18.34
C LYS A 7 26.06 6.97 -17.77
N PHE A 8 24.91 6.65 -17.19
CA PHE A 8 24.28 7.39 -16.09
C PHE A 8 24.05 8.89 -16.31
N SER A 9 22.87 9.26 -16.82
CA SER A 9 22.35 10.63 -16.75
C SER A 9 20.99 10.75 -16.04
N VAL A 10 20.59 9.78 -15.21
CA VAL A 10 19.29 9.84 -14.49
C VAL A 10 19.34 10.00 -12.94
N PRO A 11 20.36 10.61 -12.29
CA PRO A 11 20.22 10.99 -10.88
C PRO A 11 19.32 12.21 -10.69
N LEU A 12 19.56 13.29 -11.45
CA LEU A 12 18.89 14.57 -11.22
C LEU A 12 17.52 14.65 -11.90
N GLU A 13 17.42 14.23 -13.16
CA GLU A 13 16.15 14.22 -13.90
C GLU A 13 15.12 13.32 -13.22
N GLY A 14 15.51 12.11 -12.82
CA GLY A 14 14.64 11.19 -12.09
C GLY A 14 14.18 11.77 -10.74
N PHE A 15 15.07 12.49 -10.04
CA PHE A 15 14.72 13.18 -8.82
C PHE A 15 13.67 14.28 -9.09
N MET A 16 13.92 15.14 -10.08
CA MET A 16 12.98 16.21 -10.44
C MET A 16 11.61 15.67 -10.88
N ILE A 17 11.56 14.51 -11.55
CA ILE A 17 10.31 13.84 -11.93
C ILE A 17 9.54 13.34 -10.69
N THR A 18 10.23 12.82 -9.67
CA THR A 18 9.60 12.27 -8.45
C THR A 18 9.30 13.31 -7.36
N VAL A 19 9.95 14.48 -7.39
CA VAL A 19 9.73 15.57 -6.42
C VAL A 19 8.26 16.02 -6.32
N PRO A 20 7.51 16.26 -7.42
CA PRO A 20 6.10 16.63 -7.34
C PRO A 20 5.25 15.59 -6.61
N LEU A 21 5.55 14.30 -6.81
CA LEU A 21 4.87 13.20 -6.13
C LEU A 21 5.18 13.23 -4.62
N LEU A 22 6.45 13.39 -4.25
CA LEU A 22 6.88 13.50 -2.84
C LEU A 22 6.24 14.71 -2.14
N ILE A 23 6.27 15.89 -2.78
CA ILE A 23 5.65 17.11 -2.23
C ILE A 23 4.15 16.91 -2.03
N SER A 24 3.46 16.34 -3.04
CA SER A 24 2.03 16.05 -2.93
C SER A 24 1.74 15.12 -1.75
N TYR A 25 2.59 14.11 -1.55
CA TYR A 25 2.48 13.15 -0.46
C TYR A 25 2.68 13.79 0.92
N LEU A 26 3.74 14.62 1.05
CA LEU A 26 4.05 15.35 2.28
C LEU A 26 2.96 16.36 2.61
N TYR A 27 2.49 17.12 1.62
CA TYR A 27 1.41 18.09 1.79
C TYR A 27 0.14 17.41 2.30
N TRP A 28 -0.25 16.29 1.70
CA TRP A 28 -1.44 15.56 2.11
C TRP A 28 -1.30 14.97 3.53
N SER A 29 -0.14 14.44 3.86
CA SER A 29 0.18 13.93 5.20
C SER A 29 0.10 15.02 6.27
N GLN A 30 0.71 16.19 6.01
CA GLN A 30 0.69 17.33 6.93
C GLN A 30 -0.71 17.90 7.16
N LYS A 31 -1.50 18.05 6.08
CA LYS A 31 -2.87 18.58 6.14
C LYS A 31 -3.79 17.74 7.02
N ARG A 32 -3.45 16.47 7.27
CA ARG A 32 -4.30 15.52 7.97
C ARG A 32 -4.03 15.41 9.48
N ASP A 33 -3.13 16.19 10.08
CA ASP A 33 -2.72 16.10 11.50
C ASP A 33 -2.90 14.69 12.10
N ILE A 34 -2.12 13.75 11.56
CA ILE A 34 -2.20 12.33 11.89
C ILE A 34 -2.07 12.11 13.40
N LYS A 35 -1.33 12.96 14.12
CA LYS A 35 -1.15 12.86 15.57
C LYS A 35 -2.42 13.16 16.34
N GLN A 36 -3.18 14.17 15.92
CA GLN A 36 -4.48 14.46 16.52
C GLN A 36 -5.50 13.37 16.18
N LEU A 37 -5.48 12.91 14.93
CA LEU A 37 -6.34 11.83 14.46
C LEU A 37 -6.09 10.53 15.24
N LEU A 38 -4.83 10.11 15.43
CA LEU A 38 -4.45 8.92 16.22
C LEU A 38 -5.01 8.89 17.65
N LYS A 39 -5.31 10.05 18.24
CA LYS A 39 -5.84 10.18 19.61
C LYS A 39 -7.37 10.25 19.68
N ALA A 40 -8.06 10.33 18.55
CA ALA A 40 -9.51 10.43 18.54
C ALA A 40 -10.15 9.08 18.92
N ASN A 41 -11.01 9.09 19.94
CA ASN A 41 -11.76 7.90 20.37
C ASN A 41 -12.95 7.59 19.45
N ASN A 42 -13.54 8.62 18.83
CA ASN A 42 -14.67 8.48 17.91
C ASN A 42 -14.37 9.22 16.61
N TRP A 43 -14.38 8.47 15.51
CA TRP A 43 -14.07 8.99 14.19
C TRP A 43 -15.35 9.18 13.38
N SER A 44 -15.45 10.31 12.68
CA SER A 44 -16.41 10.39 11.59
C SER A 44 -16.02 9.40 10.49
N ARG A 45 -17.01 8.84 9.78
CA ARG A 45 -16.75 7.94 8.65
C ARG A 45 -15.79 8.54 7.62
N VAL A 46 -15.93 9.84 7.38
CA VAL A 46 -15.06 10.59 6.46
C VAL A 46 -13.62 10.59 6.96
N ASN A 47 -13.38 10.86 8.24
CA ASN A 47 -12.02 10.85 8.80
C ASN A 47 -11.42 9.44 8.81
N ALA A 48 -12.22 8.42 9.12
CA ALA A 48 -11.79 7.02 9.09
C ALA A 48 -11.33 6.62 7.68
N PHE A 49 -12.17 6.88 6.66
CA PHE A 49 -11.84 6.64 5.26
C PHE A 49 -10.54 7.33 4.85
N LEU A 50 -10.38 8.61 5.20
CA LEU A 50 -9.22 9.41 4.80
C LEU A 50 -7.92 8.96 5.47
N VAL A 51 -7.99 8.49 6.71
CA VAL A 51 -6.81 7.95 7.40
C VAL A 51 -6.41 6.60 6.87
N ASP A 52 -7.36 5.72 6.58
CA ASP A 52 -7.04 4.46 5.89
C ASP A 52 -6.44 4.74 4.52
N LEU A 53 -7.03 5.69 3.79
CA LEU A 53 -6.60 6.03 2.45
C LEU A 53 -5.13 6.48 2.49
N LEU A 54 -4.80 7.36 3.44
CA LEU A 54 -3.44 7.85 3.66
C LEU A 54 -2.49 6.76 4.16
N LEU A 55 -2.86 5.98 5.18
CA LEU A 55 -1.98 4.97 5.78
C LEU A 55 -1.64 3.86 4.78
N ILE A 56 -2.64 3.36 4.06
CA ILE A 56 -2.45 2.28 3.09
C ILE A 56 -1.70 2.79 1.87
N SER A 57 -2.04 3.95 1.29
CA SER A 57 -1.23 4.49 0.18
C SER A 57 0.22 4.76 0.61
N SER A 58 0.43 5.11 1.89
CA SER A 58 1.78 5.39 2.41
C SER A 58 2.59 4.12 2.50
N ALA A 59 1.94 3.02 2.88
CA ALA A 59 2.57 1.71 2.91
C ALA A 59 3.09 1.32 1.52
N PHE A 60 2.29 1.51 0.45
CA PHE A 60 2.75 1.25 -0.92
C PHE A 60 3.91 2.14 -1.34
N PHE A 61 3.83 3.44 -1.03
CA PHE A 61 4.87 4.39 -1.37
C PHE A 61 6.21 4.06 -0.67
N ILE A 62 6.15 3.80 0.63
CA ILE A 62 7.31 3.40 1.44
C ILE A 62 7.87 2.06 0.95
N ALA A 63 7.00 1.07 0.72
CA ALA A 63 7.40 -0.23 0.25
C ALA A 63 8.06 -0.20 -1.14
N GLY A 64 7.51 0.59 -2.07
CA GLY A 64 8.12 0.83 -3.37
C GLY A 64 9.50 1.49 -3.27
N SER A 65 9.62 2.47 -2.37
CA SER A 65 10.90 3.14 -2.11
C SER A 65 11.94 2.15 -1.56
N LEU A 66 11.55 1.30 -0.61
CA LEU A 66 12.43 0.27 -0.03
C LEU A 66 12.83 -0.79 -1.05
N SER A 67 11.91 -1.23 -1.91
CA SER A 67 12.20 -2.15 -3.01
C SER A 67 13.26 -1.59 -3.97
N LEU A 68 13.17 -0.31 -4.31
CA LEU A 68 14.19 0.36 -5.13
C LEU A 68 15.55 0.44 -4.43
N ILE A 69 15.58 0.69 -3.12
CA ILE A 69 16.83 0.68 -2.33
C ILE A 69 17.49 -0.70 -2.38
N THR A 70 16.71 -1.78 -2.33
CA THR A 70 17.26 -3.15 -2.43
C THR A 70 17.78 -3.49 -3.83
N GLU A 71 17.31 -2.80 -4.87
CA GLU A 71 17.71 -3.00 -6.27
C GLU A 71 18.72 -1.96 -6.79
N LEU A 72 19.41 -1.21 -5.92
CA LEU A 72 20.35 -0.17 -6.34
C LEU A 72 21.43 -0.66 -7.32
N ASN A 73 21.84 -1.93 -7.23
CA ASN A 73 22.82 -2.51 -8.15
C ASN A 73 22.25 -2.88 -9.52
N ASN A 74 20.92 -2.96 -9.67
CA ASN A 74 20.24 -3.22 -10.93
C ASN A 74 20.21 -1.93 -11.78
N GLY A 75 20.88 -1.96 -12.94
CA GLY A 75 20.94 -0.82 -13.86
C GLY A 75 19.58 -0.41 -14.41
N ASP A 76 18.71 -1.38 -14.68
CA ASP A 76 17.37 -1.14 -15.22
C ASP A 76 16.46 -0.52 -14.16
N ALA A 77 16.46 -1.06 -12.93
CA ALA A 77 15.71 -0.45 -11.82
C ALA A 77 16.14 1.00 -11.57
N ARG A 78 17.45 1.28 -11.68
CA ARG A 78 18.01 2.63 -11.54
C ARG A 78 17.68 3.57 -12.70
N ALA A 79 17.39 3.06 -13.90
CA ALA A 79 16.99 3.88 -15.02
C ALA A 79 15.49 4.21 -14.97
N PHE A 80 14.67 3.27 -14.48
CA PHE A 80 13.20 3.36 -14.50
C PHE A 80 12.57 3.67 -13.13
N TRP A 81 13.37 3.93 -12.09
CA TRP A 81 12.88 4.19 -10.74
C TRP A 81 11.79 5.28 -10.63
N PRO A 82 11.81 6.39 -11.40
CA PRO A 82 10.76 7.40 -11.27
C PRO A 82 9.41 6.83 -11.72
N PHE A 83 9.39 6.11 -12.84
CA PHE A 83 8.19 5.45 -13.36
C PHE A 83 7.68 4.40 -12.39
N GLN A 84 8.58 3.60 -11.81
CA GLN A 84 8.21 2.61 -10.80
C GLN A 84 7.57 3.28 -9.57
N MET A 85 8.12 4.40 -9.09
CA MET A 85 7.53 5.16 -7.98
C MET A 85 6.14 5.71 -8.30
N TYR A 86 5.93 6.27 -9.50
CA TYR A 86 4.61 6.73 -9.92
C TYR A 86 3.61 5.59 -10.05
N PHE A 87 4.02 4.46 -10.64
CA PHE A 87 3.16 3.30 -10.80
C PHE A 87 2.74 2.73 -9.44
N MET A 88 3.68 2.64 -8.50
CA MET A 88 3.46 2.19 -7.14
C MET A 88 2.55 3.13 -6.35
N ALA A 89 2.73 4.45 -6.50
CA ALA A 89 1.85 5.44 -5.89
C ALA A 89 0.43 5.36 -6.47
N PHE A 90 0.29 5.26 -7.79
CA PHE A 90 -1.01 5.15 -8.46
C PHE A 90 -1.76 3.87 -8.05
N TYR A 91 -1.09 2.72 -8.12
CA TYR A 91 -1.66 1.45 -7.69
C TYR A 91 -2.01 1.49 -6.19
N GLY A 92 -1.13 2.04 -5.37
CA GLY A 92 -1.35 2.21 -3.94
C GLY A 92 -2.58 3.07 -3.61
N ILE A 93 -2.85 4.13 -4.39
CA ILE A 93 -4.04 4.97 -4.23
C ILE A 93 -5.31 4.22 -4.62
N ILE A 94 -5.31 3.49 -5.73
CA ILE A 94 -6.49 2.69 -6.15
C ILE A 94 -6.79 1.61 -5.11
N PHE A 95 -5.76 0.89 -4.67
CA PHE A 95 -5.90 -0.14 -3.67
C PHE A 95 -6.38 0.44 -2.33
N SER A 96 -5.77 1.55 -1.88
CA SER A 96 -6.19 2.20 -0.64
C SER A 96 -7.61 2.72 -0.73
N TRP A 97 -8.08 3.18 -1.89
CA TRP A 97 -9.48 3.55 -2.09
C TRP A 97 -10.43 2.38 -1.83
N GLY A 98 -10.17 1.23 -2.47
CA GLY A 98 -10.97 0.02 -2.28
C GLY A 98 -10.93 -0.48 -0.83
N TYR A 99 -9.74 -0.52 -0.25
CA TYR A 99 -9.54 -0.87 1.16
C TYR A 99 -10.33 0.05 2.09
N SER A 100 -10.19 1.36 1.94
CA SER A 100 -10.83 2.33 2.83
C SER A 100 -12.35 2.31 2.73
N LEU A 101 -12.91 2.05 1.55
CA LEU A 101 -14.36 1.89 1.38
C LEU A 101 -14.88 0.68 2.15
N LEU A 102 -14.20 -0.46 2.06
CA LEU A 102 -14.54 -1.68 2.81
C LEU A 102 -14.30 -1.49 4.32
N GLY A 103 -13.22 -0.80 4.69
CA GLY A 103 -12.83 -0.48 6.07
C GLY A 103 -13.90 0.29 6.85
N LEU A 104 -14.77 1.04 6.17
CA LEU A 104 -15.92 1.72 6.80
C LEU A 104 -16.89 0.78 7.53
N MET A 105 -16.85 -0.52 7.25
CA MET A 105 -17.62 -1.55 7.97
C MET A 105 -17.06 -1.80 9.39
N ILE A 106 -15.81 -1.42 9.66
CA ILE A 106 -15.13 -1.60 10.94
C ILE A 106 -15.31 -0.35 11.82
N LYS A 107 -16.15 -0.43 12.86
CA LYS A 107 -16.42 0.72 13.73
C LYS A 107 -15.48 0.87 14.93
N LYS A 108 -14.85 -0.21 15.36
CA LYS A 108 -14.02 -0.26 16.58
C LYS A 108 -12.61 -0.69 16.23
N ASN A 109 -11.62 -0.10 16.91
CA ASN A 109 -10.18 -0.39 16.69
C ASN A 109 -9.69 -0.18 15.25
N HIS A 110 -10.41 0.61 14.45
CA HIS A 110 -10.16 0.85 13.03
C HIS A 110 -8.70 1.22 12.74
N ILE A 111 -8.14 2.17 13.50
CA ILE A 111 -6.76 2.61 13.28
C ILE A 111 -5.71 1.55 13.60
N LYS A 112 -5.92 0.75 14.66
CA LYS A 112 -5.00 -0.35 15.00
C LYS A 112 -5.00 -1.40 13.88
N TYR A 113 -6.18 -1.68 13.35
CA TYR A 113 -6.35 -2.59 12.23
C TYR A 113 -5.65 -2.06 10.96
N SER A 114 -5.87 -0.80 10.59
CA SER A 114 -5.24 -0.22 9.41
C SER A 114 -3.73 -0.06 9.54
N LEU A 115 -3.22 0.19 10.76
CA LEU A 115 -1.77 0.14 11.04
C LEU A 115 -1.19 -1.28 10.90
N LEU A 116 -1.94 -2.31 11.31
CA LEU A 116 -1.52 -3.70 11.14
C LEU A 116 -1.44 -4.06 9.65
N ILE A 117 -2.46 -3.69 8.86
CA ILE A 117 -2.47 -3.96 7.42
C ILE A 117 -1.38 -3.15 6.71
N SER A 118 -1.20 -1.86 7.02
CA SER A 118 -0.15 -1.04 6.41
C SER A 118 1.24 -1.62 6.70
N SER A 119 1.50 -2.07 7.93
CA SER A 119 2.75 -2.73 8.31
C SER A 119 2.92 -4.06 7.57
N THR A 120 1.84 -4.84 7.42
CA THR A 120 1.85 -6.11 6.69
C THR A 120 2.19 -5.91 5.22
N ILE A 121 1.67 -4.84 4.58
CA ILE A 121 2.01 -4.48 3.19
C ILE A 121 3.51 -4.20 3.06
N ILE A 122 4.08 -3.37 3.95
CA ILE A 122 5.51 -3.03 3.93
C ILE A 122 6.36 -4.30 4.09
N LEU A 123 6.07 -5.11 5.10
CA LEU A 123 6.78 -6.37 5.36
C LEU A 123 6.66 -7.35 4.19
N SER A 124 5.47 -7.43 3.57
CA SER A 124 5.22 -8.28 2.42
C SER A 124 6.11 -7.90 1.24
N PHE A 125 6.26 -6.61 0.95
CA PHE A 125 7.15 -6.14 -0.11
C PHE A 125 8.62 -6.47 0.16
N ILE A 126 9.07 -6.33 1.40
CA ILE A 126 10.43 -6.74 1.79
C ILE A 126 10.58 -8.26 1.58
N ALA A 127 9.56 -9.05 1.93
CA ALA A 127 9.57 -10.50 1.76
C ALA A 127 9.59 -10.92 0.28
N LEU A 128 9.01 -10.12 -0.64
CA LEU A 128 9.04 -10.41 -2.09
C LEU A 128 10.46 -10.55 -2.63
N ASN A 129 11.44 -9.82 -2.07
CA ASN A 129 12.85 -9.93 -2.47
C ASN A 129 13.47 -11.30 -2.17
N TYR A 130 12.89 -12.07 -1.26
CA TYR A 130 13.36 -13.40 -0.87
C TYR A 130 12.54 -14.53 -1.50
N LEU A 131 11.46 -14.20 -2.21
CA LEU A 131 10.58 -15.18 -2.85
C LEU A 131 11.01 -15.45 -4.30
N PRO A 132 10.79 -16.67 -4.81
CA PRO A 132 11.04 -16.97 -6.21
C PRO A 132 10.16 -16.10 -7.10
N ARG A 133 10.69 -15.63 -8.24
CA ARG A 133 10.01 -14.71 -9.17
C ARG A 133 8.62 -15.19 -9.61
N ARG A 134 8.39 -16.51 -9.63
CA ARG A 134 7.08 -17.12 -9.89
C ARG A 134 6.85 -18.26 -8.93
N ILE A 135 5.63 -18.34 -8.42
CA ILE A 135 5.16 -19.46 -7.59
C ILE A 135 4.21 -20.29 -8.44
N ASN A 136 4.38 -21.62 -8.41
CA ASN A 136 3.43 -22.54 -9.02
C ASN A 136 2.23 -22.68 -8.08
N LEU A 137 1.08 -22.13 -8.48
CA LEU A 137 -0.15 -22.20 -7.67
C LEU A 137 -0.89 -23.51 -7.94
N ILE A 138 -0.94 -23.89 -9.22
CA ILE A 138 -1.40 -25.18 -9.75
C ILE A 138 -0.43 -25.53 -10.89
N HIS A 139 -0.32 -26.80 -11.28
CA HIS A 139 0.69 -27.33 -12.22
C HIS A 139 0.93 -26.44 -13.48
N GLU A 140 -0.09 -25.75 -13.98
CA GLU A 140 0.00 -24.85 -15.14
C GLU A 140 -0.11 -23.35 -14.81
N LEU A 141 -0.55 -22.99 -13.59
CA LEU A 141 -0.78 -21.60 -13.21
C LEU A 141 0.40 -21.07 -12.39
N LYS A 142 1.24 -20.26 -13.04
CA LYS A 142 2.32 -19.51 -12.41
C LYS A 142 1.86 -18.10 -12.12
N ILE A 143 1.85 -17.72 -10.84
CA ILE A 143 1.53 -16.37 -10.40
C ILE A 143 2.78 -15.67 -9.89
N GLU A 144 2.86 -14.36 -10.10
CA GLU A 144 3.90 -13.58 -9.44
C GLU A 144 3.57 -13.42 -7.95
N PRO A 145 4.54 -13.59 -7.04
CA PRO A 145 4.30 -13.52 -5.60
C PRO A 145 3.64 -12.22 -5.15
N PHE A 146 3.92 -11.12 -5.86
CA PHE A 146 3.25 -9.84 -5.66
C PHE A 146 1.73 -9.98 -5.72
N TYR A 147 1.18 -10.42 -6.85
CA TYR A 147 -0.27 -10.55 -7.03
C TYR A 147 -0.88 -11.54 -6.04
N PHE A 148 -0.17 -12.63 -5.74
CA PHE A 148 -0.62 -13.64 -4.79
C PHE A 148 -0.78 -13.07 -3.37
N ILE A 149 0.27 -12.43 -2.84
CA ILE A 149 0.24 -11.85 -1.50
C ILE A 149 -0.81 -10.74 -1.41
N PHE A 150 -0.91 -9.88 -2.42
CA PHE A 150 -1.93 -8.82 -2.45
C PHE A 150 -3.35 -9.38 -2.46
N SER A 151 -3.58 -10.45 -3.22
CA SER A 151 -4.87 -11.13 -3.23
C SER A 151 -5.21 -11.70 -1.85
N ILE A 152 -4.25 -12.32 -1.16
CA ILE A 152 -4.44 -12.83 0.20
C ILE A 152 -4.78 -11.69 1.17
N ILE A 153 -4.02 -10.60 1.16
CA ILE A 153 -4.26 -9.44 2.04
C ILE A 153 -5.67 -8.88 1.81
N LEU A 154 -6.08 -8.76 0.55
CA LEU A 154 -7.42 -8.27 0.21
C LEU A 154 -8.52 -9.23 0.66
N LEU A 155 -8.36 -10.54 0.45
CA LEU A 155 -9.32 -11.55 0.88
C LEU A 155 -9.45 -11.58 2.41
N LEU A 156 -8.34 -11.49 3.13
CA LEU A 156 -8.34 -11.38 4.60
C LEU A 156 -9.05 -10.10 5.04
N HIS A 157 -8.80 -8.97 4.38
CA HIS A 157 -9.48 -7.72 4.68
C HIS A 157 -10.99 -7.81 4.47
N ILE A 158 -11.44 -8.34 3.33
CA ILE A 158 -12.85 -8.59 3.04
C ILE A 158 -13.47 -9.50 4.11
N GLY A 159 -12.81 -10.61 4.45
CA GLY A 159 -13.27 -11.55 5.46
C GLY A 159 -13.46 -10.89 6.84
N VAL A 160 -12.51 -10.05 7.26
CA VAL A 160 -12.61 -9.27 8.51
C VAL A 160 -13.77 -8.28 8.44
N CYS A 161 -13.93 -7.53 7.35
CA CYS A 161 -15.02 -6.58 7.18
C CYS A 161 -16.40 -7.27 7.24
N ILE A 162 -16.55 -8.43 6.60
CA ILE A 162 -17.77 -9.25 6.66
C ILE A 162 -18.03 -9.72 8.10
N ALA A 163 -17.00 -10.23 8.79
CA ALA A 163 -17.15 -10.69 10.18
C ALA A 163 -17.61 -9.57 11.13
N TYR A 164 -17.05 -8.36 10.99
CA TYR A 164 -17.48 -7.19 11.76
C TYR A 164 -18.92 -6.78 11.44
N PHE A 165 -19.29 -6.78 10.17
CA PHE A 165 -20.65 -6.46 9.74
C PHE A 165 -21.68 -7.45 10.28
N MET A 166 -21.38 -8.75 10.19
CA MET A 166 -22.25 -9.80 10.72
C MET A 166 -22.39 -9.69 12.24
N LYS A 167 -21.28 -9.49 12.96
CA LYS A 167 -21.30 -9.30 14.41
C LYS A 167 -22.19 -8.12 14.83
N GLU A 168 -22.12 -7.01 14.12
CA GLU A 168 -22.97 -5.85 14.41
C GLU A 168 -24.46 -6.16 14.15
N LYS A 169 -24.77 -6.80 13.01
CA LYS A 169 -26.13 -7.17 12.65
C LYS A 169 -26.77 -8.07 13.71
N TYR A 170 -26.06 -9.11 14.15
CA TYR A 170 -26.56 -10.01 15.19
C TYR A 170 -26.72 -9.34 16.56
N SER A 171 -25.81 -8.42 16.94
CA SER A 171 -25.92 -7.69 18.22
C SER A 171 -27.12 -6.74 18.31
N LYS A 172 -27.64 -6.27 17.16
CA LYS A 172 -28.85 -5.45 17.13
C LYS A 172 -30.09 -6.32 17.28
N ILE A 173 -30.14 -7.44 16.55
CA ILE A 173 -31.25 -8.40 16.61
C ILE A 173 -31.42 -9.00 18.02
N SER A 174 -30.34 -9.20 18.78
CA SER A 174 -30.41 -9.76 20.14
C SER A 174 -30.87 -8.78 21.22
N ASN A 175 -30.93 -7.48 20.90
CA ASN A 175 -31.29 -6.41 21.85
C ASN A 175 -32.69 -5.82 21.58
N ASP A 176 -33.37 -6.31 20.55
CA ASP A 176 -34.77 -6.04 20.22
C ASP A 176 -35.64 -7.23 20.65
#